data_AF-A0A6G3BQ99-F1
#
_entry.id   AF-A0A6G3BQ99-F1
#
_cell.length_a   1.000
_cell.length_b   1.000
_cell.length_c   1.000
_cell.angle_alpha   90.00
_cell.angle_beta   90.00
_cell.angle_gamma   90.00
#
_symmetry.space_group_name_H-M   'P 1'
#
loop_
_entity.id
_entity.type
_entity.pdbx_description
1 polymer ?
#
loop_
_entity_poly.entity_id
_entity_poly.type
_entity_poly.pdbx_seq_one_letter_code
_entity_poly.pdbx_strand_id
1 'polypeptide(L)'
;MAIPVLTPDQLDAQASLLHDTQAWQSIVSGWELTAPEPGPPPAPASAPAPGRQPSDWRSLLSVPVDRLIDDALRTLPAAPPPERPLPGRLGAVLPDRVHAWRRVGQGDLRPSVHLGYARQILAEWGWQNTPYRLRNARGARCVCGALLTAHRLGYGSPTTVNRAGAWLITELRSQGWPGLIGPWNRAPGRTAADALALVDAAARRAAAAGH
;
A
#
# COMPACT_ATOMS: atom_id res chain seq x y z
N MET A 1 -17.05 -0.10 -27.25
CA MET A 1 -16.85 1.35 -27.12
C MET A 1 -15.61 1.56 -26.26
N ALA A 2 -14.62 2.32 -26.73
CA ALA A 2 -13.43 2.63 -25.95
C ALA A 2 -13.79 3.68 -24.88
N ILE A 3 -13.45 3.42 -23.62
CA ILE A 3 -13.63 4.41 -22.55
C ILE A 3 -12.42 5.35 -22.61
N PRO A 4 -12.60 6.67 -22.83
CA PRO A 4 -11.49 7.60 -22.86
C PRO A 4 -10.82 7.63 -21.47
N VAL A 5 -9.50 7.43 -21.45
CA VAL A 5 -8.70 7.62 -20.23
C VAL A 5 -8.52 9.12 -20.04
N LEU A 6 -9.29 9.70 -19.12
CA LEU A 6 -9.17 11.11 -18.73
C LEU A 6 -8.11 11.27 -17.64
N THR A 7 -7.35 12.36 -17.70
CA THR A 7 -6.56 12.79 -16.54
C THR A 7 -7.50 13.30 -15.43
N PRO A 8 -7.07 13.34 -14.16
CA PRO A 8 -7.89 13.88 -13.07
C PRO A 8 -8.46 15.28 -13.35
N ASP A 9 -7.63 16.18 -13.86
CA ASP A 9 -8.07 17.54 -14.20
C ASP A 9 -9.10 17.57 -15.34
N GLN A 10 -8.98 16.65 -16.32
CA GLN A 10 -9.96 16.52 -17.39
C GLN A 10 -11.28 15.93 -16.89
N LEU A 11 -11.22 15.01 -15.93
CA LEU A 11 -12.40 14.47 -15.28
C LEU A 11 -13.14 15.56 -14.50
N ASP A 12 -12.41 16.36 -13.71
CA ASP A 12 -12.98 17.47 -12.95
C ASP A 12 -13.62 18.53 -13.86
N ALA A 13 -12.96 18.88 -14.96
CA ALA A 13 -13.51 19.81 -15.94
C ALA A 13 -14.80 19.27 -16.59
N GLN A 14 -14.84 17.98 -16.93
CA GLN A 14 -16.04 17.34 -17.49
C GLN A 14 -17.18 17.24 -16.46
N ALA A 15 -16.87 16.95 -15.19
CA ALA A 15 -17.84 16.92 -14.11
C ALA A 15 -18.44 18.31 -13.85
N SER A 16 -17.62 19.36 -13.88
CA SER A 16 -18.07 20.74 -13.75
C SER A 16 -19.02 21.14 -14.89
N LEU A 17 -18.68 20.79 -16.14
CA LEU A 17 -19.55 21.04 -17.29
C LEU A 17 -20.88 20.30 -17.19
N LEU A 18 -20.89 19.07 -16.67
CA LEU A 18 -22.12 18.31 -16.46
C LEU A 18 -23.03 18.99 -15.43
N HIS A 19 -22.48 19.53 -14.34
CA HIS A 19 -23.22 20.24 -13.30
C HIS A 19 -24.03 21.43 -13.84
N ASP A 20 -23.50 22.12 -14.85
CA ASP A 20 -24.14 23.28 -15.47
C ASP A 20 -25.20 22.91 -16.52
N THR A 21 -25.35 21.61 -16.85
CA THR A 21 -26.31 21.18 -17.87
C THR A 21 -27.74 21.16 -17.36
N GLN A 22 -28.68 21.47 -18.26
CA GLN A 22 -30.11 21.31 -18.01
C GLN A 22 -30.48 19.85 -17.69
N ALA A 23 -29.74 18.88 -18.23
CA ALA A 23 -29.92 17.46 -17.91
C ALA A 23 -29.64 17.17 -16.43
N TRP A 24 -28.55 17.71 -15.89
CA TRP A 24 -28.26 17.62 -14.46
C TRP A 24 -29.33 18.30 -13.61
N GLN A 25 -29.73 19.52 -13.97
CA GLN A 25 -30.79 20.25 -13.26
C GLN A 25 -32.13 19.49 -13.28
N SER A 26 -32.48 18.85 -14.40
CA SER A 26 -33.69 18.02 -14.53
C SER A 26 -33.65 16.76 -13.67
N ILE A 27 -32.46 16.14 -13.50
CA ILE A 27 -32.29 14.96 -12.63
C ILE A 27 -32.45 15.36 -11.17
N VAL A 28 -31.79 16.44 -10.75
CA VAL A 28 -31.82 16.92 -9.36
C VAL A 28 -33.22 17.41 -8.97
N SER A 29 -33.90 18.15 -9.84
CA SER A 29 -35.28 18.57 -9.59
C SER A 29 -36.28 17.41 -9.56
N GLY A 30 -35.98 16.31 -10.25
CA GLY A 30 -36.74 15.06 -10.15
C GLY A 30 -36.50 14.25 -8.87
N TRP A 31 -35.50 14.61 -8.05
CA TRP A 31 -35.23 13.91 -6.80
C TRP A 31 -36.33 14.10 -5.76
N GLU A 32 -37.07 15.20 -5.76
CA GLU A 32 -38.23 15.36 -4.87
C GLU A 32 -39.37 14.40 -5.22
N LEU A 33 -39.48 13.97 -6.49
CA LEU A 33 -40.49 13.01 -6.95
C LEU A 33 -40.07 11.55 -6.71
N THR A 34 -38.79 11.29 -6.49
CA THR A 34 -38.23 9.95 -6.23
C THR A 34 -37.77 9.75 -4.78
N ALA A 35 -37.67 10.83 -4.00
CA ALA A 35 -37.48 10.75 -2.56
C ALA A 35 -38.78 10.29 -1.90
N PRO A 36 -38.75 9.28 -1.01
CA PRO A 36 -39.92 8.93 -0.23
C PRO A 36 -40.31 10.11 0.67
N GLU A 37 -41.62 10.40 0.78
CA GLU A 37 -42.12 11.45 1.66
C GLU A 37 -41.57 11.29 3.08
N PRO A 38 -41.14 12.37 3.74
CA PRO A 38 -40.70 12.32 5.12
C PRO A 38 -41.87 11.86 6.00
N GLY A 39 -41.79 10.62 6.45
CA GLY A 39 -42.80 10.04 7.35
C GLY A 39 -42.88 10.78 8.68
N PRO A 40 -44.02 10.69 9.40
CA PRO A 40 -44.20 11.32 10.70
C PRO A 40 -43.14 10.87 11.72
N PRO A 41 -42.80 11.71 12.71
CA PRO A 41 -41.75 11.42 13.67
C PRO A 41 -42.04 10.12 14.44
N PRO A 42 -41.00 9.34 14.77
CA PRO A 42 -41.17 7.98 15.28
C PRO A 42 -41.77 7.96 16.69
N ALA A 43 -42.78 7.11 16.89
CA ALA A 43 -43.23 6.68 18.21
C ALA A 43 -42.16 5.77 18.88
N PRO A 44 -42.10 5.70 20.22
CA PRO A 44 -41.05 4.96 20.92
C PRO A 44 -41.07 3.46 20.59
N ALA A 45 -39.86 2.92 20.51
CA ALA A 45 -39.47 1.69 19.84
C ALA A 45 -40.21 0.43 20.30
N SER A 46 -40.58 -0.40 19.31
CA SER A 46 -40.83 -1.84 19.48
C SER A 46 -39.96 -2.62 18.48
N ALA A 47 -39.45 -3.77 18.92
CA ALA A 47 -38.35 -4.57 18.39
C ALA A 47 -38.31 -4.84 16.86
N PRO A 48 -37.12 -5.10 16.26
CA PRO A 48 -36.97 -5.20 14.81
C PRO A 48 -37.50 -6.53 14.26
N ALA A 49 -38.38 -6.44 13.26
CA ALA A 49 -38.75 -7.57 12.40
C ALA A 49 -37.68 -7.76 11.30
N PRO A 50 -37.34 -9.00 10.89
CA PRO A 50 -36.34 -9.24 9.86
C PRO A 50 -37.00 -9.17 8.49
N GLY A 51 -36.75 -8.08 7.75
CA GLY A 51 -37.15 -8.03 6.36
C GLY A 51 -37.27 -6.63 5.82
N ARG A 52 -36.37 -6.31 4.87
CA ARG A 52 -36.40 -5.17 3.96
C ARG A 52 -35.79 -3.88 4.50
N GLN A 53 -34.46 -3.83 4.46
CA GLN A 53 -33.77 -2.54 4.40
C GLN A 53 -34.03 -1.86 3.04
N PRO A 54 -34.22 -0.53 3.01
CA PRO A 54 -34.46 0.20 1.77
C PRO A 54 -33.23 0.11 0.85
N SER A 55 -33.44 -0.37 -0.38
CA SER A 55 -32.51 -0.33 -1.53
C SER A 55 -31.01 -0.34 -1.17
N ASP A 56 -30.49 -1.53 -0.83
CA ASP A 56 -29.06 -1.73 -0.69
C ASP A 56 -28.43 -1.63 -2.09
N TRP A 57 -28.00 -0.43 -2.48
CA TRP A 57 -27.28 -0.12 -3.72
C TRP A 57 -26.14 -1.12 -4.02
N ARG A 58 -25.65 -1.83 -2.99
CA ARG A 58 -24.71 -2.94 -3.10
C ARG A 58 -25.22 -4.08 -3.99
N SER A 59 -26.53 -4.25 -4.12
CA SER A 59 -27.16 -5.23 -5.03
C SER A 59 -27.07 -4.83 -6.52
N LEU A 60 -26.71 -3.58 -6.82
CA LEU A 60 -26.50 -3.10 -8.19
C LEU A 60 -25.09 -3.41 -8.71
N LEU A 61 -24.18 -3.85 -7.83
CA LEU A 61 -22.81 -4.20 -8.20
C LEU A 61 -22.74 -5.66 -8.67
N SER A 62 -22.00 -5.91 -9.74
CA SER A 62 -21.74 -7.27 -10.25
C SER A 62 -20.80 -8.08 -9.34
N VAL A 63 -20.18 -7.43 -8.35
CA VAL A 63 -19.22 -8.02 -7.42
C VAL A 63 -19.54 -7.51 -6.01
N PRO A 64 -19.44 -8.35 -4.96
CA PRO A 64 -19.65 -7.89 -3.59
C PRO A 64 -18.74 -6.72 -3.23
N VAL A 65 -19.28 -5.76 -2.48
CA VAL A 65 -18.51 -4.59 -2.01
C VAL A 65 -17.26 -5.02 -1.25
N ASP A 66 -17.36 -6.03 -0.39
CA ASP A 66 -16.19 -6.52 0.37
C ASP A 66 -15.07 -7.00 -0.56
N ARG A 67 -15.42 -7.62 -1.69
CA ARG A 67 -14.45 -8.04 -2.70
C ARG A 67 -13.85 -6.87 -3.46
N LEU A 68 -14.65 -5.84 -3.77
CA LEU A 68 -14.15 -4.60 -4.38
C LEU A 68 -13.23 -3.83 -3.43
N ILE A 69 -13.58 -3.76 -2.14
CA ILE A 69 -12.74 -3.18 -1.09
C ILE A 69 -11.45 -3.99 -1.00
N ASP A 70 -11.52 -5.31 -0.91
CA ASP A 70 -10.35 -6.18 -0.88
C ASP A 70 -9.45 -6.01 -2.11
N ASP A 71 -10.03 -5.97 -3.31
CA ASP A 71 -9.29 -5.74 -4.55
C ASP A 71 -8.65 -4.34 -4.56
N ALA A 72 -9.40 -3.31 -4.18
CA ALA A 72 -8.88 -1.95 -4.04
C ALA A 72 -7.74 -1.90 -3.02
N LEU A 73 -7.92 -2.44 -1.82
CA LEU A 73 -6.89 -2.51 -0.77
C LEU A 73 -5.66 -3.31 -1.21
N ARG A 74 -5.83 -4.38 -1.99
CA ARG A 74 -4.72 -5.13 -2.60
C ARG A 74 -3.95 -4.30 -3.63
N THR A 75 -4.64 -3.42 -4.36
CA THR A 75 -4.01 -2.52 -5.34
C THR A 75 -3.39 -1.27 -4.72
N LEU A 76 -3.82 -0.87 -3.53
CA LEU A 76 -3.23 0.28 -2.86
C LEU A 76 -1.75 0.01 -2.52
N PRO A 77 -0.87 1.00 -2.74
CA PRO A 77 0.50 0.91 -2.24
C PRO A 77 0.45 0.79 -0.71
N ALA A 78 1.37 0.00 -0.15
CA ALA A 78 1.47 -0.14 1.29
C ALA A 78 1.59 1.26 1.93
N ALA A 79 0.73 1.55 2.91
CA ALA A 79 0.75 2.84 3.60
C ALA A 79 2.18 3.07 4.13
N PRO A 80 2.80 4.23 3.83
CA PRO A 80 4.13 4.51 4.35
C PRO A 80 4.04 4.51 5.88
N PRO A 81 4.99 3.84 6.55
CA PRO A 81 4.96 3.76 8.00
C PRO A 81 5.10 5.18 8.60
N PRO A 82 4.26 5.57 9.58
CA PRO A 82 4.31 6.92 10.13
C PRO A 82 5.55 7.18 11.01
N GLU A 83 5.85 8.47 11.15
CA GLU A 83 6.61 9.16 12.22
C GLU A 83 8.11 9.48 12.09
N ARG A 84 8.88 9.01 11.11
CA ARG A 84 10.23 9.58 10.93
C ARG A 84 10.74 9.54 9.49
N PRO A 85 10.98 10.71 8.85
CA PRO A 85 11.57 10.72 7.52
C PRO A 85 12.95 10.06 7.58
N LEU A 86 13.27 9.31 6.52
CA LEU A 86 14.60 8.75 6.36
C LEU A 86 15.62 9.90 6.34
N PRO A 87 16.85 9.67 6.82
CA PRO A 87 17.96 10.55 6.49
C PRO A 87 17.97 10.77 4.96
N GLY A 88 18.03 12.01 4.49
CA GLY A 88 18.05 12.30 3.05
C GLY A 88 19.24 11.65 2.33
N ARG A 89 19.42 11.91 1.03
CA ARG A 89 20.45 11.23 0.21
C ARG A 89 21.87 11.28 0.77
N LEU A 90 22.26 12.36 1.46
CA LEU A 90 23.56 12.42 2.15
C LEU A 90 23.65 11.39 3.29
N GLY A 91 22.55 11.21 4.04
CA GLY A 91 22.43 10.19 5.08
C GLY A 91 22.47 8.76 4.55
N ALA A 92 22.11 8.53 3.28
CA ALA A 92 22.16 7.23 2.62
C ALA A 92 23.61 6.72 2.42
N VAL A 93 24.53 7.66 2.18
CA VAL A 93 25.96 7.38 1.96
C VAL A 93 26.69 7.13 3.28
N LEU A 94 26.29 7.84 4.34
CA LEU A 94 26.92 7.72 5.66
C LEU A 94 26.86 6.28 6.19
N PRO A 95 27.90 5.81 6.91
CA PRO A 95 27.86 4.52 7.58
C PRO A 95 26.63 4.42 8.50
N ASP A 96 25.93 3.28 8.45
CA ASP A 96 24.68 3.11 9.20
C ASP A 96 24.85 3.32 10.74
N ARG A 97 26.06 3.12 11.28
CA ARG A 97 26.39 3.39 12.70
C ARG A 97 26.17 4.84 13.12
N VAL A 98 26.26 5.79 12.18
CA VAL A 98 26.01 7.22 12.44
C VAL A 98 24.55 7.48 12.81
N HIS A 99 23.65 6.57 12.43
CA HIS A 99 22.22 6.65 12.73
C HIS A 99 21.83 5.83 13.97
N ALA A 100 22.79 5.23 14.68
CA ALA A 100 22.50 4.30 15.77
C ALA A 100 21.68 4.91 16.91
N TRP A 101 21.79 6.23 17.14
CA TRP A 101 21.01 6.98 18.12
C TRP A 101 19.50 6.95 17.85
N ARG A 102 19.07 6.69 16.61
CA ARG A 102 17.65 6.57 16.24
C ARG A 102 16.97 5.33 16.83
N ARG A 103 17.74 4.39 17.36
CA ARG A 103 17.24 3.17 18.04
C ARG A 103 16.69 3.40 19.44
N VAL A 104 17.06 4.50 20.08
CA VAL A 104 16.68 4.73 21.49
C VAL A 104 15.15 4.85 21.58
N GLY A 105 14.54 4.00 22.43
CA GLY A 105 13.09 3.98 22.68
C GLY A 105 12.23 3.29 21.63
N GLN A 106 12.82 2.60 20.64
CA GLN A 106 12.04 1.92 19.59
C GLN A 106 11.62 0.50 20.01
N GLY A 107 10.33 0.19 19.83
CA GLY A 107 9.75 -1.13 20.07
C GLY A 107 9.94 -2.09 18.89
N ASP A 108 9.57 -3.36 19.08
CA ASP A 108 9.59 -4.31 17.96
C ASP A 108 8.43 -4.01 16.99
N LEU A 109 8.68 -4.25 15.71
CA LEU A 109 7.73 -3.97 14.64
C LEU A 109 7.17 -5.24 14.06
N ARG A 110 5.99 -5.12 13.46
CA ARG A 110 5.44 -6.14 12.58
C ARG A 110 6.35 -6.31 11.34
N PRO A 111 6.69 -7.54 10.91
CA PRO A 111 7.37 -7.80 9.65
C PRO A 111 6.85 -7.02 8.43
N SER A 112 5.53 -6.83 8.26
CA SER A 112 4.97 -6.03 7.16
C SER A 112 5.39 -4.56 7.23
N VAL A 113 5.38 -3.97 8.43
CA VAL A 113 5.83 -2.59 8.67
C VAL A 113 7.33 -2.44 8.41
N HIS A 114 8.12 -3.43 8.81
CA HIS A 114 9.56 -3.47 8.52
C HIS A 114 9.85 -3.51 7.01
N LEU A 115 9.06 -4.29 6.26
CA LEU A 115 9.12 -4.33 4.80
C LEU A 115 8.72 -2.97 4.19
N GLY A 116 7.75 -2.27 4.77
CA GLY A 116 7.40 -0.89 4.39
C GLY A 116 8.58 0.08 4.52
N TYR A 117 9.34 0.03 5.61
CA TYR A 117 10.55 0.85 5.75
C TYR A 117 11.65 0.44 4.75
N ALA A 118 11.82 -0.86 4.51
CA ALA A 118 12.77 -1.34 3.49
C ALA A 118 12.38 -0.85 2.09
N ARG A 119 11.07 -0.85 1.76
CA ARG A 119 10.51 -0.29 0.54
C ARG A 119 10.81 1.19 0.39
N GLN A 120 10.66 1.97 1.45
CA GLN A 120 10.96 3.40 1.48
C GLN A 120 12.46 3.66 1.23
N ILE A 121 13.34 2.89 1.89
CA ILE A 121 14.80 2.98 1.68
C ILE A 121 15.16 2.72 0.21
N LEU A 122 14.60 1.67 -0.40
CA LEU A 122 14.87 1.36 -1.80
C LEU A 122 14.40 2.47 -2.76
N ALA A 123 13.26 3.10 -2.46
CA ALA A 123 12.71 4.19 -3.27
C ALA A 123 13.51 5.49 -3.14
N GLU A 124 13.83 5.89 -1.91
CA GLU A 124 14.46 7.19 -1.65
C GLU A 124 15.99 7.16 -1.86
N TRP A 125 16.64 6.08 -1.42
CA TRP A 125 18.10 5.94 -1.46
C TRP A 125 18.58 5.18 -2.69
N GLY A 126 17.66 4.56 -3.41
CA GLY A 126 17.91 3.82 -4.64
C GLY A 126 18.19 2.35 -4.42
N TRP A 127 18.00 1.59 -5.49
CA TRP A 127 18.28 0.16 -5.57
C TRP A 127 19.59 -0.14 -6.31
N GLN A 128 20.24 -1.24 -5.93
CA GLN A 128 21.42 -1.76 -6.64
C GLN A 128 21.46 -3.30 -6.65
N ASN A 129 22.05 -3.85 -7.71
CA ASN A 129 22.21 -5.29 -7.93
C ASN A 129 23.66 -5.78 -7.94
N THR A 130 24.61 -4.97 -7.49
CA THR A 130 26.02 -5.37 -7.50
C THR A 130 26.23 -6.61 -6.62
N PRO A 131 26.87 -7.68 -7.14
CA PRO A 131 27.07 -8.91 -6.39
C PRO A 131 27.76 -8.67 -5.04
N TYR A 132 27.28 -9.39 -4.02
CA TYR A 132 27.85 -9.43 -2.66
C TYR A 132 27.96 -8.07 -1.95
N ARG A 133 27.29 -7.03 -2.46
CA ARG A 133 27.23 -5.72 -1.81
C ARG A 133 25.83 -5.47 -1.27
N LEU A 134 25.77 -5.08 0.00
CA LEU A 134 24.54 -4.58 0.62
C LEU A 134 24.25 -3.13 0.22
N ARG A 135 25.30 -2.41 -0.15
CA ARG A 135 25.30 -0.98 -0.44
C ARG A 135 26.36 -0.60 -1.47
N ASN A 136 26.06 0.34 -2.36
CA ASN A 136 27.05 0.94 -3.27
C ASN A 136 27.57 2.30 -2.76
N ALA A 137 28.56 2.88 -3.45
CA ALA A 137 29.17 4.16 -3.06
C ALA A 137 28.18 5.34 -3.03
N ARG A 138 27.08 5.26 -3.77
CA ARG A 138 26.02 6.30 -3.80
C ARG A 138 24.95 6.10 -2.73
N GLY A 139 25.07 5.07 -1.88
CA GLY A 139 24.07 4.77 -0.86
C GLY A 139 22.86 3.98 -1.36
N ALA A 140 22.84 3.48 -2.60
CA ALA A 140 21.79 2.55 -3.02
C ALA A 140 21.95 1.20 -2.30
N ARG A 141 20.83 0.54 -1.97
CA ARG A 141 20.80 -0.74 -1.25
C ARG A 141 20.29 -1.88 -2.14
N CYS A 142 20.75 -3.11 -1.91
CA CYS A 142 20.00 -4.28 -2.39
C CYS A 142 18.84 -4.58 -1.42
N VAL A 143 17.95 -5.52 -1.76
CA VAL A 143 16.83 -5.91 -0.89
C VAL A 143 17.29 -6.27 0.54
N CYS A 144 18.30 -7.15 0.69
CA CYS A 144 18.84 -7.49 2.00
C CYS A 144 19.47 -6.28 2.72
N GLY A 145 20.14 -5.41 1.96
CA GLY A 145 20.73 -4.19 2.48
C GLY A 145 19.68 -3.24 3.05
N ALA A 146 18.54 -3.11 2.39
CA ALA A 146 17.43 -2.28 2.84
C ALA A 146 16.81 -2.81 4.15
N LEU A 147 16.61 -4.13 4.28
CA LEU A 147 16.14 -4.75 5.53
C LEU A 147 17.07 -4.47 6.71
N LEU A 148 18.38 -4.60 6.49
CA LEU A 148 19.40 -4.37 7.51
C LEU A 148 19.51 -2.87 7.85
N THR A 149 19.44 -2.00 6.86
CA THR A 149 19.43 -0.56 7.08
C THR A 149 18.19 -0.13 7.86
N ALA A 150 16.99 -0.65 7.58
CA ALA A 150 15.79 -0.37 8.36
C ALA A 150 16.01 -0.70 9.85
N HIS A 151 16.55 -1.88 10.15
CA HIS A 151 16.89 -2.25 11.52
C HIS A 151 17.92 -1.32 12.17
N ARG A 152 18.96 -0.92 11.42
CA ARG A 152 19.99 -0.01 11.94
C ARG A 152 19.49 1.42 12.17
N LEU A 153 18.45 1.83 11.43
CA LEU A 153 17.72 3.08 11.67
C LEU A 153 16.76 3.00 12.87
N GLY A 154 16.57 1.80 13.44
CA GLY A 154 15.73 1.55 14.61
C GLY A 154 14.33 1.06 14.30
N TYR A 155 14.09 0.64 13.07
CA TYR A 155 12.86 -0.01 12.70
C TYR A 155 13.00 -1.52 12.92
N GLY A 156 12.43 -2.03 14.00
CA GLY A 156 12.34 -3.46 14.30
C GLY A 156 13.60 -4.10 14.89
N SER A 157 13.43 -5.30 15.43
CA SER A 157 14.50 -6.13 16.00
C SER A 157 15.20 -7.02 14.94
N PRO A 158 16.33 -7.68 15.27
CA PRO A 158 16.91 -8.72 14.41
C PRO A 158 15.91 -9.86 14.10
N THR A 159 15.03 -10.17 15.04
CA THR A 159 13.95 -11.16 14.84
C THR A 159 12.99 -10.70 13.75
N THR A 160 12.61 -9.42 13.76
CA THR A 160 11.74 -8.81 12.75
C THR A 160 12.39 -8.80 11.38
N VAL A 161 13.70 -8.53 11.29
CA VAL A 161 14.46 -8.64 10.03
C VAL A 161 14.39 -10.07 9.48
N ASN A 162 14.61 -11.09 10.32
CA ASN A 162 14.57 -12.49 9.89
C ASN A 162 13.17 -12.89 9.42
N ARG A 163 12.13 -12.50 10.16
CA ARG A 163 10.73 -12.77 9.79
C ARG A 163 10.34 -12.06 8.49
N ALA A 164 10.73 -10.80 8.32
CA ALA A 164 10.54 -10.06 7.07
C ALA A 164 11.27 -10.73 5.89
N GLY A 165 12.50 -11.20 6.12
CA GLY A 165 13.26 -11.98 5.14
C GLY A 165 12.56 -13.29 4.76
N ALA A 166 11.94 -13.98 5.72
CA ALA A 166 11.15 -15.18 5.44
C ALA A 166 9.95 -14.89 4.52
N TRP A 167 9.22 -13.79 4.75
CA TRP A 167 8.13 -13.36 3.87
C TRP A 167 8.60 -13.07 2.43
N LEU A 168 9.76 -12.45 2.26
CA LEU A 168 10.36 -12.25 0.93
C LEU A 168 10.72 -13.58 0.26
N ILE A 169 11.25 -14.55 1.01
CA ILE A 169 11.54 -15.89 0.47
C ILE A 169 10.22 -16.58 0.07
N THR A 170 9.18 -16.51 0.89
CA THR A 170 7.85 -17.06 0.56
C THR A 170 7.30 -16.44 -0.72
N GLU A 171 7.40 -15.12 -0.87
CA GLU A 171 6.93 -14.43 -2.06
C GLU A 171 7.74 -14.84 -3.30
N LEU A 172 9.07 -14.92 -3.20
CA LEU A 172 9.93 -15.44 -4.26
C LEU A 172 9.56 -16.86 -4.69
N ARG A 173 9.27 -17.74 -3.71
CA ARG A 173 8.83 -19.11 -3.99
C ARG A 173 7.51 -19.13 -4.75
N SER A 174 6.56 -18.26 -4.37
CA SER A 174 5.28 -18.15 -5.07
C SER A 174 5.42 -17.66 -6.52
N GLN A 175 6.48 -16.90 -6.82
CA GLN A 175 6.85 -16.46 -8.17
C GLN A 175 7.71 -17.48 -8.93
N GLY A 176 7.88 -18.70 -8.40
CA GLY A 176 8.66 -19.76 -9.03
C GLY A 176 10.18 -19.61 -8.87
N TRP A 177 10.67 -18.71 -8.01
CA TRP A 177 12.11 -18.58 -7.74
C TRP A 177 12.55 -19.49 -6.59
N PRO A 178 13.42 -20.49 -6.82
CA PRO A 178 13.87 -21.44 -5.79
C PRO A 178 15.12 -20.98 -5.01
N GLY A 179 15.74 -19.86 -5.39
CA GLY A 179 16.95 -19.35 -4.74
C GLY A 179 16.69 -18.43 -3.54
N LEU A 180 17.76 -17.89 -2.96
CA LEU A 180 17.68 -16.85 -1.92
C LEU A 180 17.46 -15.45 -2.52
N ILE A 181 17.20 -14.47 -1.66
CA ILE A 181 17.01 -13.05 -2.03
C ILE A 181 18.26 -12.48 -2.74
N GLY A 182 19.46 -12.83 -2.26
CA GLY A 182 20.72 -12.34 -2.84
C GLY A 182 20.90 -12.72 -4.32
N PRO A 183 20.85 -14.03 -4.68
CA PRO A 183 20.83 -14.50 -6.05
C PRO A 183 19.71 -13.89 -6.91
N TRP A 184 18.50 -13.74 -6.36
CA TRP A 184 17.41 -13.08 -7.08
C TRP A 184 17.75 -11.63 -7.42
N ASN A 185 18.23 -10.86 -6.45
CA ASN A 185 18.52 -9.42 -6.60
C ASN A 185 19.61 -9.15 -7.66
N ARG A 186 20.52 -10.11 -7.90
CA ARG A 186 21.62 -10.02 -8.87
C ARG A 186 21.32 -10.72 -10.19
N ALA A 187 20.13 -11.30 -10.37
CA ALA A 187 19.77 -11.96 -11.61
C ALA A 187 19.77 -10.95 -12.78
N PRO A 188 20.26 -11.33 -13.97
CA PRO A 188 20.22 -10.47 -15.15
C PRO A 188 18.80 -9.97 -15.44
N GLY A 189 18.68 -8.72 -15.90
CA GLY A 189 17.40 -8.12 -16.24
C GLY A 189 16.57 -7.62 -15.06
N ARG A 190 17.02 -7.82 -13.80
CA ARG A 190 16.33 -7.25 -12.64
C ARG A 190 16.44 -5.74 -12.59
N THR A 191 15.34 -5.11 -12.21
CA THR A 191 15.20 -3.66 -12.12
C THR A 191 14.89 -3.21 -10.69
N ALA A 192 15.00 -1.91 -10.45
CA ALA A 192 14.53 -1.31 -9.21
C ALA A 192 13.02 -1.55 -9.02
N ALA A 193 12.23 -1.46 -10.09
CA ALA A 193 10.79 -1.71 -10.05
C ALA A 193 10.47 -3.14 -9.58
N ASP A 194 11.22 -4.15 -10.06
CA ASP A 194 11.06 -5.52 -9.59
C ASP A 194 11.33 -5.66 -8.09
N ALA A 195 12.38 -5.00 -7.59
CA ALA A 195 12.73 -5.04 -6.17
C ALA A 195 11.65 -4.38 -5.30
N LEU A 196 11.11 -3.25 -5.74
CA LEU A 196 10.00 -2.57 -5.08
C LEU A 196 8.75 -3.46 -5.09
N ALA A 197 8.39 -4.03 -6.24
CA ALA A 197 7.23 -4.91 -6.40
C ALA A 197 7.32 -6.17 -5.53
N LEU A 198 8.51 -6.79 -5.43
CA LEU A 198 8.76 -7.92 -4.54
C LEU A 198 8.52 -7.54 -3.07
N VAL A 199 9.06 -6.41 -2.62
CA VAL A 199 8.89 -5.94 -1.24
C VAL A 199 7.43 -5.59 -0.97
N ASP A 200 6.75 -4.93 -1.90
CA ASP A 200 5.33 -4.56 -1.78
C ASP A 200 4.45 -5.81 -1.69
N ALA A 201 4.68 -6.82 -2.53
CA ALA A 201 3.94 -8.09 -2.48
C ALA A 201 4.19 -8.85 -1.18
N ALA A 202 5.44 -8.94 -0.72
CA ALA A 202 5.77 -9.58 0.54
C ALA A 202 5.16 -8.85 1.75
N ALA A 203 5.15 -7.51 1.73
CA ALA A 203 4.55 -6.69 2.78
C ALA A 203 3.03 -6.90 2.85
N ARG A 204 2.33 -6.88 1.71
CA ARG A 204 0.89 -7.17 1.64
C ARG A 204 0.57 -8.58 2.14
N ARG A 205 1.36 -9.57 1.73
CA ARG A 205 1.19 -10.96 2.18
C ARG A 205 1.36 -11.10 3.69
N ALA A 206 2.40 -10.46 4.25
CA ALA A 206 2.64 -10.46 5.69
C ALA A 206 1.48 -9.77 6.45
N ALA A 207 1.04 -8.60 5.97
CA ALA A 207 -0.05 -7.84 6.58
C ALA A 207 -1.38 -8.62 6.57
N ALA A 208 -1.70 -9.28 5.45
CA ALA A 208 -2.89 -10.12 5.33
C ALA A 208 -2.86 -11.33 6.29
N ALA A 209 -1.66 -11.79 6.68
CA ALA A 209 -1.47 -12.84 7.68
C ALA A 209 -1.36 -12.31 9.12
N GLY A 210 -1.57 -11.00 9.36
CA GLY A 210 -1.47 -10.39 10.70
C GLY A 210 -0.04 -10.11 11.17
N HIS A 211 0.94 -10.18 10.27
CA HIS A 211 2.37 -9.94 10.52
C HIS A 211 2.86 -8.64 9.90
#